data_AF-A0A2A6JV16-F1
#
_entry.id   AF-A0A2A6JV16-F1
#
_cell.length_a   1.000
_cell.length_b   1.000
_cell.length_c   1.000
_cell.angle_alpha   90.00
_cell.angle_beta   90.00
_cell.angle_gamma   90.00
#
_symmetry.space_group_name_H-M   'P 1'
#
loop_
_entity.id
_entity.type
_entity.pdbx_description
1 polymer ?
#
loop_
_entity_poly.entity_id
_entity_poly.type
_entity_poly.pdbx_seq_one_letter_code
_entity_poly.pdbx_strand_id
1 'polypeptide(L)'
;MINPSLSAPHKGSVIASQIELLQKYLASGRSRELYSAIKGVCTERTLRNWLSNPQNAEKAPLVKNGALDRIIATLHEKDSISYYDNYRFSLGEMRAGEDTQYGLTRYVGTYQFYSNIPAALLGLNQIRIKIVEPFIPVFSFRMLSDNVYRKCDGFIFDSGGKIFFTGLAEYVNTSIVIAPVVNPTKDNIRGIITIQNKMTQQCFVSSCLLIHSNAYRPSETENYKKKLGSIYEML
;
A
#
# COMPACT_ATOMS: atom_id res chain seq x y z
N MET A 1 -14.68 45.97 13.43
CA MET A 1 -13.81 46.00 12.25
C MET A 1 -13.88 44.63 11.59
N ILE A 2 -14.58 44.51 10.47
CA ILE A 2 -14.70 43.24 9.72
C ILE A 2 -13.60 43.25 8.67
N ASN A 3 -12.71 42.27 8.72
CA ASN A 3 -11.59 42.10 7.83
C ASN A 3 -12.11 41.57 6.47
N PRO A 4 -12.02 42.32 5.35
CA PRO A 4 -12.44 41.82 4.05
C PRO A 4 -11.20 41.38 3.26
N SER A 5 -10.92 40.08 3.21
CA SER A 5 -10.18 39.43 2.10
C SER A 5 -9.88 37.95 2.38
N LEU A 6 -10.94 37.15 2.54
CA LEU A 6 -10.88 35.77 2.04
C LEU A 6 -11.24 35.84 0.56
N SER A 7 -10.31 36.34 -0.25
CA SER A 7 -10.42 36.24 -1.70
C SER A 7 -10.43 34.76 -2.06
N ALA A 8 -11.52 34.31 -2.70
CA ALA A 8 -11.59 32.99 -3.31
C ALA A 8 -10.31 32.73 -4.12
N PRO A 9 -9.72 31.52 -4.05
CA PRO A 9 -8.48 31.23 -4.76
C PRO A 9 -8.63 31.64 -6.22
N HIS A 10 -7.67 32.44 -6.72
CA HIS A 10 -7.62 32.83 -8.12
C HIS A 10 -7.80 31.58 -8.99
N LYS A 11 -8.76 31.60 -9.93
CA LYS A 11 -9.04 30.45 -10.83
C LYS A 11 -7.77 29.88 -11.50
N GLY A 12 -6.75 30.71 -11.75
CA GLY A 12 -5.45 30.26 -12.25
C GLY A 12 -4.67 29.36 -11.28
N SER A 13 -4.70 29.62 -9.96
CA SER A 13 -4.01 28.77 -8.98
C SER A 13 -4.67 27.39 -8.84
N VAL A 14 -5.98 27.31 -9.07
CA VAL A 14 -6.72 26.05 -9.08
C VAL A 14 -6.35 25.21 -10.30
N ILE A 15 -6.29 25.81 -11.49
CA ILE A 15 -5.90 25.09 -12.72
C ILE A 15 -4.45 24.61 -12.62
N ALA A 16 -3.54 25.46 -12.14
CA ALA A 16 -2.13 25.08 -11.96
C ALA A 16 -1.96 23.88 -11.02
N SER A 17 -2.64 23.88 -9.86
CA SER A 17 -2.60 22.76 -8.91
C SER A 17 -3.23 21.47 -9.45
N GLN A 18 -4.27 21.59 -10.28
CA GLN A 18 -4.87 20.45 -10.99
C GLN A 18 -3.91 19.87 -12.04
N ILE A 19 -3.24 20.73 -12.80
CA ILE A 19 -2.23 20.31 -13.78
C ILE A 19 -1.08 19.60 -13.07
N GLU A 20 -0.59 20.13 -11.95
CA GLU A 20 0.46 19.52 -11.14
C GLU A 20 0.04 18.13 -10.63
N LEU A 21 -1.21 17.97 -10.18
CA LEU A 21 -1.76 16.69 -9.77
C LEU A 21 -1.73 15.66 -10.92
N LEU A 22 -2.16 16.07 -12.12
CA LEU A 22 -2.14 15.20 -13.29
C LEU A 22 -0.71 14.87 -13.77
N GLN A 23 0.24 15.79 -13.60
CA GLN A 23 1.67 15.53 -13.84
C GLN A 23 2.21 14.50 -12.85
N LYS A 24 1.82 14.55 -11.56
CA LYS A 24 2.16 13.51 -10.57
C LYS A 24 1.58 12.15 -10.94
N TYR A 25 0.37 12.10 -11.50
CA TYR A 25 -0.21 10.86 -12.05
C TYR A 25 0.61 10.26 -13.20
N LEU A 26 1.20 11.09 -14.07
CA LEU A 26 2.11 10.60 -15.11
C LEU A 26 3.46 10.19 -14.55
N ALA A 27 4.04 11.00 -13.67
CA ALA A 27 5.35 10.73 -13.06
C ALA A 27 5.34 9.45 -12.23
N SER A 28 4.18 9.11 -11.65
CA SER A 28 3.99 7.84 -10.95
C SER A 28 3.84 6.63 -11.87
N GLY A 29 3.77 6.79 -13.20
CA GLY A 29 3.59 5.66 -14.12
C GLY A 29 2.13 5.23 -14.30
N ARG A 30 1.15 5.94 -13.69
CA ARG A 30 -0.30 5.69 -13.85
C ARG A 30 -0.87 6.29 -15.14
N SER A 31 -0.05 6.33 -16.19
CA SER A 31 -0.43 6.89 -17.50
C SER A 31 -1.67 6.20 -18.08
N ARG A 32 -1.82 4.89 -17.88
CA ARG A 32 -2.99 4.13 -18.32
C ARG A 32 -4.29 4.57 -17.63
N GLU A 33 -4.25 4.81 -16.34
CA GLU A 33 -5.42 5.29 -15.58
C GLU A 33 -5.79 6.72 -15.98
N LEU A 34 -4.78 7.57 -16.14
CA LEU A 34 -4.97 8.93 -16.62
C LEU A 34 -5.56 8.95 -18.04
N TYR A 35 -5.06 8.11 -18.94
CA TYR A 35 -5.58 8.00 -20.30
C TYR A 35 -6.98 7.37 -20.34
N SER A 36 -7.32 6.50 -19.38
CA SER A 36 -8.69 6.04 -19.18
C SER A 36 -9.60 7.17 -18.69
N ALA A 37 -9.13 8.00 -17.75
CA ALA A 37 -9.89 9.09 -17.14
C ALA A 37 -10.19 10.25 -18.11
N ILE A 38 -9.37 10.44 -19.14
CA ILE A 38 -9.63 11.46 -20.18
C ILE A 38 -10.57 10.97 -21.28
N LYS A 39 -10.89 9.67 -21.34
CA LYS A 39 -11.71 9.09 -22.40
C LYS A 39 -13.10 9.73 -22.39
N GLY A 40 -13.48 10.36 -23.50
CA GLY A 40 -14.74 11.11 -23.61
C GLY A 40 -14.72 12.52 -23.03
N VAL A 41 -13.59 12.98 -22.48
CA VAL A 41 -13.40 14.36 -21.97
C VAL A 41 -12.49 15.17 -22.91
N CYS A 42 -11.32 14.63 -23.25
CA CYS A 42 -10.40 15.25 -24.20
C CYS A 42 -9.50 14.20 -24.88
N THR A 43 -8.67 14.62 -25.83
CA THR A 43 -7.69 13.74 -26.48
C THR A 43 -6.39 13.68 -25.68
N GLU A 44 -5.62 12.59 -25.81
CA GLU A 44 -4.28 12.48 -25.21
C GLU A 44 -3.36 13.63 -25.62
N ARG A 45 -3.41 14.05 -26.89
CA ARG A 45 -2.63 15.19 -27.39
C ARG A 45 -3.02 16.48 -26.69
N THR A 46 -4.33 16.70 -26.50
CA THR A 46 -4.85 17.88 -25.78
C THR A 46 -4.35 17.88 -24.34
N LEU A 47 -4.43 16.74 -23.64
CA LEU A 47 -3.92 16.62 -22.27
C LEU A 47 -2.40 16.89 -22.21
N ARG A 48 -1.60 16.28 -23.10
CA ARG A 48 -0.14 16.53 -23.15
C ARG A 48 0.19 18.00 -23.36
N ASN A 49 -0.56 18.71 -24.21
CA ASN A 49 -0.38 20.14 -24.43
C ASN A 49 -0.68 20.98 -23.17
N TRP A 50 -1.69 20.58 -22.39
CA TRP A 50 -2.01 21.23 -21.11
C TRP A 50 -0.93 20.96 -20.05
N LEU A 51 -0.45 19.72 -19.95
CA LEU A 51 0.56 19.31 -18.99
C LEU A 51 1.94 19.90 -19.28
N SER A 52 2.30 20.07 -20.56
CA SER A 52 3.57 20.67 -20.96
C SER A 52 3.56 22.20 -20.86
N ASN A 53 2.40 22.83 -21.00
CA ASN A 53 2.24 24.27 -20.87
C ASN A 53 0.92 24.62 -20.13
N PRO A 54 0.98 24.81 -18.80
CA PRO A 54 -0.20 25.12 -17.99
C PRO A 54 -0.96 26.37 -18.45
N GLN A 55 -0.29 27.36 -19.04
CA GLN A 55 -0.95 28.58 -19.55
C GLN A 55 -1.90 28.28 -20.72
N ASN A 56 -1.62 27.23 -21.50
CA ASN A 56 -2.53 26.77 -22.55
C ASN A 56 -3.79 26.12 -21.97
N ALA A 57 -3.67 25.48 -20.80
CA ALA A 57 -4.81 24.90 -20.10
C ALA A 57 -5.74 26.00 -19.57
N GLU A 58 -5.20 27.06 -18.96
CA GLU A 58 -5.99 28.18 -18.43
C GLU A 58 -6.87 28.88 -19.49
N LYS A 59 -6.37 28.95 -20.72
CA LYS A 59 -7.06 29.59 -21.84
C LYS A 59 -8.02 28.65 -22.57
N ALA A 60 -7.91 27.33 -22.36
CA ALA A 60 -8.66 26.33 -23.12
C ALA A 60 -10.17 26.33 -22.76
N PRO A 61 -11.07 26.34 -23.76
CA PRO A 61 -12.52 26.27 -23.53
C PRO A 61 -12.95 25.01 -22.77
N LEU A 62 -12.34 23.87 -23.04
CA LEU A 62 -12.62 22.62 -22.35
C LEU A 62 -12.31 22.69 -20.84
N VAL A 63 -11.20 23.33 -20.47
CA VAL A 63 -10.82 23.53 -19.06
C VAL A 63 -11.79 24.47 -18.37
N LYS A 64 -12.20 25.57 -19.03
CA LYS A 64 -13.25 26.47 -18.52
C LYS A 64 -14.59 25.76 -18.31
N ASN A 65 -14.87 24.73 -19.11
CA ASN A 65 -16.04 23.85 -19.00
C ASN A 65 -15.82 22.65 -18.06
N GLY A 66 -14.88 22.74 -17.12
CA GLY A 66 -14.68 21.73 -16.07
C GLY A 66 -14.12 20.39 -16.56
N ALA A 67 -13.35 20.37 -17.65
CA ALA A 67 -12.70 19.14 -18.11
C ALA A 67 -11.71 18.58 -17.09
N LEU A 68 -10.87 19.44 -16.48
CA LEU A 68 -9.89 19.00 -15.47
C LEU A 68 -10.58 18.44 -14.23
N ASP A 69 -11.65 19.09 -13.76
CA ASP A 69 -12.46 18.61 -12.64
C ASP A 69 -13.02 17.21 -12.92
N ARG A 70 -13.57 16.99 -14.13
CA ARG A 70 -14.11 15.69 -14.53
C ARG A 70 -13.03 14.61 -14.62
N ILE A 71 -11.87 14.94 -15.17
CA ILE A 71 -10.72 14.01 -15.24
C ILE A 71 -10.29 13.63 -13.83
N ILE A 72 -10.09 14.61 -12.95
CA ILE A 72 -9.65 14.39 -11.57
C ILE A 72 -10.69 13.62 -10.75
N ALA A 73 -11.98 13.89 -10.94
CA ALA A 73 -13.06 13.13 -10.30
C ALA A 73 -13.12 11.67 -10.77
N THR A 74 -12.60 11.37 -11.97
CA THR A 74 -12.55 10.02 -12.54
C THR A 74 -11.26 9.28 -12.13
N LEU A 75 -10.21 10.01 -11.78
CA LEU A 75 -9.02 9.45 -11.17
C LEU A 75 -9.34 9.00 -9.75
N HIS A 76 -9.07 7.72 -9.43
CA HIS A 76 -9.30 7.18 -8.10
C HIS A 76 -8.62 8.02 -6.99
N GLU A 77 -9.18 7.98 -5.78
CA GLU A 77 -8.91 8.84 -4.63
C GLU A 77 -7.44 9.32 -4.47
N LYS A 78 -7.28 10.62 -4.15
CA LYS A 78 -6.00 11.29 -3.84
C LYS A 78 -5.08 10.48 -2.92
N ASP A 79 -5.66 9.67 -2.04
CA ASP A 79 -4.92 8.79 -1.14
C ASP A 79 -3.98 7.83 -1.88
N SER A 80 -4.37 7.36 -3.07
CA SER A 80 -3.54 6.47 -3.88
C SER A 80 -2.23 7.09 -4.39
N ILE A 81 -2.19 8.42 -4.58
CA ILE A 81 -0.95 9.14 -4.92
C ILE A 81 -0.04 9.23 -3.71
N SER A 82 -0.59 9.56 -2.53
CA SER A 82 0.16 9.60 -1.28
C SER A 82 0.76 8.22 -0.95
N TYR A 83 0.05 7.12 -1.23
CA TYR A 83 0.59 5.77 -1.09
C TYR A 83 1.79 5.52 -2.02
N TYR A 84 1.71 5.96 -3.28
CA TYR A 84 2.82 5.82 -4.21
C TYR A 84 4.03 6.67 -3.82
N ASP A 85 3.83 7.93 -3.44
CA ASP A 85 4.91 8.83 -3.02
C ASP A 85 5.61 8.31 -1.76
N ASN A 86 4.85 7.81 -0.78
CA ASN A 86 5.41 7.18 0.43
C ASN A 86 6.21 5.91 0.10
N TYR A 87 5.72 5.11 -0.84
CA TYR A 87 6.43 3.91 -1.29
C TYR A 87 7.76 4.28 -1.98
N ARG A 88 7.74 5.25 -2.90
CA ARG A 88 8.94 5.77 -3.58
C ARG A 88 9.95 6.37 -2.63
N PHE A 89 9.47 7.16 -1.67
CA PHE A 89 10.31 7.71 -0.62
C PHE A 89 11.01 6.59 0.16
N SER A 90 10.25 5.57 0.58
CA SER A 90 10.79 4.41 1.30
C SER A 90 11.85 3.65 0.48
N LEU A 91 11.60 3.45 -0.81
CA LEU A 91 12.57 2.85 -1.74
C LEU A 91 13.85 3.69 -1.86
N GLY A 92 13.71 5.02 -1.94
CA GLY A 92 14.83 5.96 -1.98
C GLY A 92 15.72 5.85 -0.73
N GLU A 93 15.11 5.83 0.46
CA GLU A 93 15.83 5.66 1.73
C GLU A 93 16.58 4.32 1.81
N MET A 94 16.00 3.26 1.25
CA MET A 94 16.64 1.93 1.18
C MET A 94 17.65 1.79 0.03
N ARG A 95 17.79 2.80 -0.83
CA ARG A 95 18.60 2.75 -2.06
C ARG A 95 18.20 1.61 -3.01
N ALA A 96 16.91 1.34 -3.11
CA ALA A 96 16.33 0.31 -3.98
C ALA A 96 15.53 0.93 -5.14
N GLY A 97 15.54 0.28 -6.31
CA GLY A 97 14.71 0.65 -7.45
C GLY A 97 13.38 -0.10 -7.44
N GLU A 98 12.34 0.45 -8.10
CA GLU A 98 11.05 -0.27 -8.26
C GLU A 98 11.22 -1.60 -9.01
N ASP A 99 12.12 -1.64 -9.98
CA ASP A 99 12.46 -2.80 -10.79
C ASP A 99 13.03 -3.95 -9.96
N THR A 100 13.70 -3.63 -8.85
CA THR A 100 14.21 -4.65 -7.92
C THR A 100 13.10 -5.36 -7.15
N GLN A 101 11.88 -4.82 -7.16
CA GLN A 101 10.75 -5.31 -6.38
C GLN A 101 9.85 -6.27 -7.16
N TYR A 102 10.08 -6.46 -8.47
CA TYR A 102 9.26 -7.34 -9.32
C TYR A 102 9.20 -8.79 -8.81
N GLY A 103 10.25 -9.26 -8.12
CA GLY A 103 10.27 -10.58 -7.48
C GLY A 103 9.14 -10.79 -6.47
N LEU A 104 8.58 -9.72 -5.91
CA LEU A 104 7.47 -9.79 -4.94
C LEU A 104 6.14 -10.22 -5.58
N THR A 105 6.00 -10.18 -6.90
CA THR A 105 4.80 -10.70 -7.61
C THR A 105 4.50 -12.15 -7.27
N ARG A 106 5.54 -12.98 -7.06
CA ARG A 106 5.39 -14.40 -6.71
C ARG A 106 4.80 -14.63 -5.31
N TYR A 107 4.73 -13.58 -4.48
CA TYR A 107 4.11 -13.61 -3.15
C TYR A 107 2.65 -13.16 -3.15
N VAL A 108 2.09 -12.71 -4.27
CA VAL A 108 0.68 -12.31 -4.34
C VAL A 108 -0.24 -13.48 -3.98
N GLY A 109 -1.16 -13.24 -3.05
CA GLY A 109 -2.06 -14.28 -2.56
C GLY A 109 -2.62 -14.00 -1.17
N THR A 110 -3.37 -14.96 -0.65
CA THR A 110 -3.86 -14.95 0.72
C THR A 110 -3.14 -16.04 1.50
N TYR A 111 -2.66 -15.70 2.68
CA TYR A 111 -1.90 -16.58 3.55
C TYR A 111 -2.60 -16.73 4.89
N GLN A 112 -2.68 -17.96 5.38
CA GLN A 112 -2.95 -18.21 6.79
C GLN A 112 -1.73 -17.78 7.61
N PHE A 113 -1.99 -17.06 8.68
CA PHE A 113 -0.98 -16.52 9.59
C PHE A 113 -0.98 -17.32 10.89
N TYR A 114 0.18 -17.80 11.28
CA TYR A 114 0.41 -18.45 12.56
C TYR A 114 1.51 -17.72 13.31
N SER A 115 1.30 -17.52 14.61
CA SER A 115 2.31 -17.02 15.54
C SER A 115 2.05 -17.60 16.92
N ASN A 116 2.96 -17.34 17.86
CA ASN A 116 2.76 -17.71 19.27
C ASN A 116 1.94 -16.65 20.04
N ILE A 117 1.48 -15.60 19.37
CA ILE A 117 0.68 -14.56 20.02
C ILE A 117 -0.75 -15.11 20.21
N PRO A 118 -1.30 -15.13 21.44
CA PRO A 118 -2.63 -15.65 21.68
C PRO A 118 -3.70 -14.99 20.81
N ALA A 119 -4.58 -15.80 20.20
CA ALA A 119 -5.64 -15.31 19.32
C ALA A 119 -6.59 -14.33 20.03
N ALA A 120 -6.78 -14.49 21.34
CA ALA A 120 -7.56 -13.56 22.16
C ALA A 120 -6.98 -12.13 22.19
N LEU A 121 -5.68 -11.95 21.92
CA LEU A 121 -5.01 -10.65 21.96
C LEU A 121 -4.98 -9.94 20.61
N LEU A 122 -4.78 -10.68 19.52
CA LEU A 122 -4.62 -10.08 18.19
C LEU A 122 -5.71 -10.44 17.19
N GLY A 123 -6.42 -11.57 17.35
CA GLY A 123 -7.40 -12.04 16.36
C GLY A 123 -6.87 -12.13 14.92
N LEU A 124 -5.55 -12.13 14.72
CA LEU A 124 -4.91 -12.12 13.40
C LEU A 124 -4.72 -13.55 12.93
N ASN A 125 -5.39 -13.92 11.85
CA ASN A 125 -5.36 -15.27 11.29
C ASN A 125 -4.96 -15.29 9.81
N GLN A 126 -5.00 -14.16 9.11
CA GLN A 126 -4.77 -14.09 7.68
C GLN A 126 -4.06 -12.80 7.28
N ILE A 127 -3.15 -12.92 6.33
CA ILE A 127 -2.50 -11.79 5.65
C ILE A 127 -2.74 -11.94 4.15
N ARG A 128 -3.17 -10.87 3.50
CA ARG A 128 -3.31 -10.80 2.05
C ARG A 128 -2.19 -9.95 1.47
N ILE A 129 -1.53 -10.45 0.43
CA ILE A 129 -0.52 -9.74 -0.35
C ILE A 129 -1.09 -9.45 -1.73
N LYS A 130 -0.95 -8.22 -2.20
CA LYS A 130 -1.42 -7.78 -3.53
C LYS A 130 -0.46 -6.75 -4.13
N ILE A 131 -0.50 -6.59 -5.45
CA ILE A 131 0.12 -5.46 -6.15
C ILE A 131 -0.98 -4.45 -6.46
N VAL A 132 -0.73 -3.18 -6.14
CA VAL A 132 -1.60 -2.04 -6.52
C VAL A 132 -0.91 -1.25 -7.63
N GLU A 133 -1.67 -0.63 -8.52
CA GLU A 133 -1.08 0.20 -9.58
C GLU A 133 -0.60 1.56 -9.02
N PRO A 134 0.54 2.10 -9.47
CA PRO A 134 1.51 1.52 -10.41
C PRO A 134 2.55 0.69 -9.64
N PHE A 135 2.51 -0.63 -9.82
CA PHE A 135 3.35 -1.63 -9.14
C PHE A 135 3.80 -1.30 -7.70
N ILE A 136 2.87 -1.37 -6.74
CA ILE A 136 3.11 -1.22 -5.31
C ILE A 136 2.74 -2.52 -4.59
N PRO A 137 3.72 -3.32 -4.16
CA PRO A 137 3.50 -4.46 -3.29
C PRO A 137 2.99 -4.01 -1.93
N VAL A 138 1.80 -4.47 -1.56
CA VAL A 138 1.19 -4.15 -0.27
C VAL A 138 0.67 -5.42 0.40
N PHE A 139 0.62 -5.38 1.73
CA PHE A 139 -0.10 -6.37 2.52
C PHE A 139 -1.30 -5.74 3.22
N SER A 140 -2.25 -6.58 3.59
CA SER A 140 -3.43 -6.20 4.35
C SER A 140 -3.85 -7.33 5.28
N PHE A 141 -4.20 -7.00 6.52
CA PHE A 141 -4.81 -7.94 7.45
C PHE A 141 -5.85 -7.26 8.34
N ARG A 142 -6.63 -8.07 9.05
CA ARG A 142 -7.49 -7.60 10.14
C ARG A 142 -7.01 -8.17 11.46
N MET A 143 -7.00 -7.33 12.49
CA MET A 143 -6.66 -7.72 13.85
C MET A 143 -7.67 -7.15 14.84
N LEU A 144 -7.83 -7.82 15.97
CA LEU A 144 -8.58 -7.35 17.11
C LEU A 144 -7.77 -6.26 17.83
N SER A 145 -8.38 -5.11 18.03
CA SER A 145 -7.83 -4.01 18.83
C SER A 145 -8.95 -3.35 19.58
N ASP A 146 -8.85 -3.34 20.91
CA ASP A 146 -9.90 -2.81 21.80
C ASP A 146 -11.29 -3.41 21.46
N ASN A 147 -11.35 -4.75 21.39
CA ASN A 147 -12.54 -5.54 21.05
C ASN A 147 -13.16 -5.26 19.66
N VAL A 148 -12.52 -4.46 18.80
CA VAL A 148 -12.98 -4.18 17.44
C VAL A 148 -11.98 -4.71 16.42
N TYR A 149 -12.47 -5.37 15.37
CA TYR A 149 -11.63 -5.76 14.24
C TYR A 149 -11.28 -4.55 13.39
N ARG A 150 -9.98 -4.28 13.23
CA ARG A 150 -9.46 -3.15 12.48
C ARG A 150 -8.46 -3.61 11.42
N LYS A 151 -8.39 -2.89 10.30
CA LYS A 151 -7.62 -3.27 9.11
C LYS A 151 -6.23 -2.62 9.09
N CYS A 152 -5.16 -3.40 9.11
CA CYS A 152 -3.82 -2.86 8.91
C CYS A 152 -3.38 -3.10 7.48
N ASP A 153 -3.03 -2.02 6.78
CA ASP A 153 -2.40 -2.06 5.46
C ASP A 153 -0.95 -1.58 5.58
N GLY A 154 -0.10 -2.04 4.68
CA GLY A 154 1.29 -1.62 4.65
C GLY A 154 2.00 -2.03 3.37
N PHE A 155 3.26 -1.62 3.25
CA PHE A 155 4.11 -1.90 2.09
C PHE A 155 4.92 -3.17 2.30
N ILE A 156 5.31 -3.79 1.19
CA ILE A 156 6.25 -4.91 1.16
C ILE A 156 7.48 -4.51 0.35
N PHE A 157 8.65 -4.84 0.88
CA PHE A 157 9.94 -4.53 0.28
C PHE A 157 10.84 -5.76 0.27
N ASP A 158 11.54 -6.00 -0.84
CA ASP A 158 12.69 -6.90 -0.92
C ASP A 158 13.97 -6.09 -0.75
N SER A 159 14.76 -6.42 0.27
CA SER A 159 16.03 -5.75 0.57
C SER A 159 16.97 -6.69 1.31
N GLY A 160 18.26 -6.69 0.94
CA GLY A 160 19.30 -7.45 1.64
C GLY A 160 19.02 -8.95 1.77
N GLY A 161 18.33 -9.55 0.80
CA GLY A 161 17.95 -10.96 0.84
C GLY A 161 16.89 -11.30 1.90
N LYS A 162 16.07 -10.31 2.27
CA LYS A 162 14.93 -10.43 3.19
C LYS A 162 13.73 -9.70 2.60
N ILE A 163 12.54 -10.15 2.98
CA ILE A 163 11.31 -9.44 2.62
C ILE A 163 10.72 -8.83 3.88
N PHE A 164 10.52 -7.52 3.82
CA PHE A 164 10.02 -6.69 4.90
C PHE A 164 8.58 -6.28 4.61
N PHE A 165 7.73 -6.40 5.61
CA PHE A 165 6.36 -5.93 5.60
C PHE A 165 6.30 -4.84 6.65
N THR A 166 5.98 -3.62 6.27
CA THR A 166 5.86 -2.50 7.21
C THR A 166 4.50 -1.83 7.07
N GLY A 167 3.75 -1.78 8.17
CA GLY A 167 2.42 -1.19 8.24
C GLY A 167 2.34 -0.22 9.39
N LEU A 168 1.91 1.01 9.10
CA LEU A 168 1.68 2.06 10.09
C LEU A 168 0.24 2.53 9.94
N ALA A 169 -0.57 2.26 10.97
CA ALA A 169 -1.93 2.74 11.09
C ALA A 169 -2.10 3.52 12.40
N GLU A 170 -3.22 4.22 12.53
CA GLU A 170 -3.54 5.01 13.73
C GLU A 170 -3.47 4.19 15.03
N TYR A 171 -3.90 2.93 14.98
CA TYR A 171 -3.99 2.02 16.14
C TYR A 171 -2.89 0.95 16.20
N VAL A 172 -2.11 0.75 15.14
CA VAL A 172 -1.11 -0.32 15.12
C VAL A 172 0.13 0.05 14.31
N ASN A 173 1.30 -0.34 14.83
CA ASN A 173 2.53 -0.46 14.05
C ASN A 173 2.85 -1.94 13.87
N THR A 174 3.15 -2.35 12.64
CA THR A 174 3.49 -3.75 12.32
C THR A 174 4.76 -3.82 11.49
N SER A 175 5.66 -4.71 11.88
CA SER A 175 6.83 -5.11 11.10
C SER A 175 6.86 -6.63 11.00
N ILE A 176 6.96 -7.17 9.79
CA ILE A 176 7.19 -8.61 9.56
C ILE A 176 8.43 -8.76 8.69
N VAL A 177 9.34 -9.62 9.11
CA VAL A 177 10.56 -9.91 8.37
C VAL A 177 10.58 -11.40 8.07
N ILE A 178 10.57 -11.76 6.78
CA ILE A 178 10.64 -13.15 6.32
C ILE A 178 11.89 -13.38 5.48
N ALA A 179 12.33 -14.64 5.44
CA ALA A 179 13.33 -15.06 4.46
C ALA A 179 12.67 -15.28 3.09
N PRO A 180 13.36 -14.98 1.97
CA PRO A 180 12.87 -15.33 0.65
C PRO A 180 12.78 -16.86 0.51
N VAL A 181 11.78 -17.32 -0.24
CA VAL A 181 11.56 -18.73 -0.56
C VAL A 181 11.38 -18.86 -2.07
N VAL A 182 11.67 -20.05 -2.61
CA VAL A 182 11.62 -20.30 -4.04
C VAL A 182 10.17 -20.30 -4.54
N ASN A 183 9.26 -20.96 -3.84
CA ASN A 183 7.85 -21.04 -4.24
C ASN A 183 6.89 -20.69 -3.09
N PRO A 184 6.57 -19.39 -2.88
CA PRO A 184 5.71 -18.95 -1.78
C PRO A 184 4.31 -19.57 -1.74
N THR A 185 3.82 -20.06 -2.89
CA THR A 185 2.49 -20.69 -2.99
C THR A 185 2.46 -22.14 -2.51
N LYS A 186 3.63 -22.77 -2.36
CA LYS A 186 3.80 -24.17 -1.93
C LYS A 186 4.61 -24.30 -0.65
N ASP A 187 5.57 -23.41 -0.45
CA ASP A 187 6.51 -23.45 0.66
C ASP A 187 6.00 -22.65 1.85
N ASN A 188 6.25 -23.19 3.04
CA ASN A 188 5.99 -22.50 4.30
C ASN A 188 6.97 -21.33 4.47
N ILE A 189 6.45 -20.11 4.60
CA ILE A 189 7.26 -18.90 4.74
C ILE A 189 7.40 -18.59 6.22
N ARG A 190 8.64 -18.59 6.71
CA ARG A 190 8.95 -18.33 8.13
C ARG A 190 9.54 -16.94 8.30
N GLY A 191 9.25 -16.33 9.45
CA GLY A 191 9.77 -15.03 9.80
C GLY A 191 9.55 -14.65 11.25
N ILE A 192 9.74 -13.37 11.51
CA ILE A 192 9.51 -12.71 12.80
C ILE A 192 8.50 -11.60 12.57
N ILE A 193 7.57 -11.45 13.50
CA ILE A 193 6.61 -10.36 13.55
C ILE A 193 6.82 -9.51 14.79
N THR A 194 6.65 -8.21 14.64
CA THR A 194 6.47 -7.24 15.72
C THR A 194 5.18 -6.48 15.48
N ILE A 195 4.27 -6.51 16.44
CA ILE A 195 3.01 -5.74 16.42
C ILE A 195 2.96 -4.90 17.70
N GLN A 196 2.85 -3.59 17.54
CA GLN A 196 2.55 -2.65 18.61
C GLN A 196 1.12 -2.16 18.46
N ASN A 197 0.24 -2.57 19.37
CA ASN A 197 -1.10 -2.00 19.47
C ASN A 197 -1.02 -0.69 20.27
N LYS A 198 -1.26 0.44 19.59
CA LYS A 198 -1.21 1.78 20.17
C LYS A 198 -2.38 2.08 21.11
N MET A 199 -3.51 1.42 20.92
CA MET A 199 -4.69 1.61 21.78
C MET A 199 -4.48 0.97 23.14
N THR A 200 -3.93 -0.25 23.16
CA THR A 200 -3.68 -0.99 24.41
C THR A 200 -2.27 -0.79 24.95
N GLN A 201 -1.40 -0.08 24.21
CA GLN A 201 0.04 0.11 24.51
C GLN A 201 0.82 -1.21 24.66
N GLN A 202 0.31 -2.29 24.05
CA GLN A 202 0.95 -3.60 24.07
C GLN A 202 1.86 -3.77 22.86
N CYS A 203 3.05 -4.34 23.10
CA CYS A 203 3.98 -4.73 22.06
C CYS A 203 4.18 -6.24 22.09
N PHE A 204 4.03 -6.88 20.94
CA PHE A 204 4.21 -8.30 20.75
C PHE A 204 5.35 -8.54 19.78
N VAL A 205 6.23 -9.48 20.13
CA VAL A 205 7.26 -10.02 19.24
C VAL A 205 7.10 -11.52 19.21
N SER A 206 7.06 -12.11 18.02
CA SER A 206 6.88 -13.55 17.88
C SER A 206 7.46 -14.08 16.57
N SER A 207 7.86 -15.35 16.57
CA SER A 207 8.04 -16.08 15.32
C SER A 207 6.69 -16.21 14.60
N CYS A 208 6.69 -16.06 13.29
CA CYS A 208 5.50 -16.24 12.48
C CYS A 208 5.73 -17.21 11.32
N LEU A 209 4.63 -17.80 10.88
CA LEU A 209 4.55 -18.66 9.71
C LEU A 209 3.40 -18.20 8.81
N LEU A 210 3.69 -17.98 7.54
CA LEU A 210 2.70 -17.73 6.49
C LEU A 210 2.58 -18.99 5.64
N ILE A 211 1.36 -19.50 5.50
CA ILE A 211 1.06 -20.64 4.64
C ILE A 211 0.06 -20.18 3.60
N HIS A 212 0.41 -20.27 2.32
CA HIS A 212 -0.51 -19.87 1.26
C HIS A 212 -1.81 -20.67 1.34
N SER A 213 -2.96 -20.02 1.22
CA SER A 213 -4.26 -20.67 1.43
C SER A 213 -4.50 -21.88 0.51
N ASN A 214 -3.90 -21.91 -0.69
CA ASN A 214 -4.00 -23.06 -1.60
C ASN A 214 -3.17 -24.28 -1.15
N ALA A 215 -2.14 -24.07 -0.32
CA ALA A 215 -1.32 -25.13 0.25
C ALA A 215 -1.76 -25.51 1.67
N TYR A 216 -2.82 -24.88 2.20
CA TYR A 216 -3.28 -25.12 3.54
C TYR A 216 -3.81 -26.55 3.71
N ARG A 217 -3.09 -27.34 4.52
CA ARG A 217 -3.48 -28.68 4.96
C ARG A 217 -3.69 -28.64 6.48
N PRO A 218 -4.92 -28.83 6.99
CA PRO A 218 -5.22 -28.75 8.42
C PRO A 218 -4.34 -29.67 9.29
N SER A 219 -4.05 -30.88 8.80
CA SER A 219 -3.28 -31.92 9.51
C SER A 219 -1.78 -31.61 9.69
N GLU A 220 -1.16 -30.93 8.73
CA GLU A 220 0.26 -30.54 8.82
C GLU A 220 0.45 -29.32 9.74
N THR A 221 -0.58 -28.49 9.89
CA THR A 221 -0.58 -27.26 10.67
C THR A 221 -0.63 -27.52 12.19
N GLU A 222 -1.37 -28.55 12.65
CA GLU A 222 -1.37 -28.94 14.06
C GLU A 222 -0.01 -29.45 14.54
N ASN A 223 0.69 -30.20 13.70
CA ASN A 223 2.07 -30.63 13.98
C ASN A 223 3.04 -29.46 14.08
N TYR A 224 2.81 -28.39 13.31
CA TYR A 224 3.59 -27.16 13.40
C TYR A 224 3.26 -26.32 14.63
N LYS A 225 1.99 -26.20 15.03
CA LYS A 225 1.61 -25.57 16.31
C LYS A 225 2.29 -26.26 17.49
N LYS A 226 2.36 -27.60 17.46
CA LYS A 226 3.11 -28.39 18.46
C LYS A 226 4.62 -28.08 18.43
N LYS A 227 5.24 -28.00 17.25
CA LYS A 227 6.68 -27.68 17.09
C LYS A 227 7.06 -26.23 17.41
N LEU A 228 6.17 -25.26 17.18
CA LEU A 228 6.38 -23.88 17.60
C LEU A 228 6.30 -23.71 19.11
N GLY A 229 5.48 -24.53 19.78
CA GLY A 229 5.44 -24.64 21.24
C GLY A 229 6.70 -25.31 21.83
N SER A 230 7.29 -26.30 21.16
CA SER A 230 8.47 -27.03 21.67
C SER A 230 9.79 -26.27 21.57
N ILE A 231 9.87 -25.17 20.81
CA ILE A 231 11.07 -24.30 20.78
C ILE A 231 11.27 -23.62 22.16
N TYR A 232 10.25 -23.58 23.01
CA TYR A 232 10.33 -23.08 24.39
C TYR A 232 10.85 -24.09 25.42
N GLU A 233 11.02 -25.37 25.08
CA GLU A 233 11.67 -26.34 26.00
C GLU A 233 13.20 -26.33 25.87
N MET A 234 13.74 -25.51 24.97
CA MET A 234 15.19 -25.38 24.70
C MET A 234 15.75 -23.97 24.93
N LEU A 235 14.96 -23.04 25.46
CA LEU A 235 15.38 -21.71 25.94
C LEU A 235 14.99 -21.54 27.40
#